data_AF-A0A942PBC5-F1
#
_entry.id   AF-A0A942PBC5-F1
#
_cell.length_a   1.000
_cell.length_b   1.000
_cell.length_c   1.000
_cell.angle_alpha   90.00
_cell.angle_beta   90.00
_cell.angle_gamma   90.00
#
_symmetry.space_group_name_H-M   'P 1'
#
loop_
_entity.id
_entity.type
_entity.pdbx_description
1 polymer ?
#
loop_
_entity_poly.entity_id
_entity_poly.type
_entity_poly.pdbx_seq_one_letter_code
_entity_poly.pdbx_strand_id
1 'polypeptide(L)'
;MKSVATLMMAAFTILSVSVYAQDTTKQNVAKQENEITTYVCPMHPDVIMDKSGKCPKCGTTLSPKEKMKREVVGLYECPAHPGETSDKPATCPKCGEKMNLSPKEKMKMEVMKTYTCPMHPDVASDKSGKCPKCGMKLTEMKQTEISYSCTEHPDVVNDKPGTCPKCSKNLTLSPKEKMKMEVMKIYTCSMHPNVKSDKPGKCPNCGMELKAKNK
;
A
#
# COMPACT_ATOMS: atom_id res chain seq x y z
N MET A 1 -75.34 -22.62 -44.06
CA MET A 1 -74.59 -23.89 -44.05
C MET A 1 -73.24 -23.67 -43.40
N LYS A 2 -73.19 -23.76 -42.07
CA LYS A 2 -71.96 -23.71 -41.26
C LYS A 2 -72.17 -24.66 -40.06
N SER A 3 -72.34 -25.94 -40.38
CA SER A 3 -72.10 -27.07 -39.49
C SER A 3 -70.57 -27.17 -39.37
N VAL A 4 -69.94 -27.28 -38.20
CA VAL A 4 -70.11 -28.31 -37.18
C VAL A 4 -69.65 -27.71 -35.84
N ALA A 5 -70.60 -27.49 -34.94
CA ALA A 5 -70.35 -27.44 -33.52
C ALA A 5 -70.32 -28.89 -32.98
N THR A 6 -69.70 -29.07 -31.81
CA THR A 6 -69.73 -30.27 -30.95
C THR A 6 -68.89 -31.49 -31.36
N LEU A 7 -67.66 -31.54 -30.83
CA LEU A 7 -67.02 -32.77 -30.32
C LEU A 7 -66.00 -32.33 -29.24
N MET A 8 -66.45 -32.17 -28.00
CA MET A 8 -66.32 -33.15 -26.92
C MET A 8 -64.86 -33.50 -26.56
N MET A 9 -64.41 -32.88 -25.46
CA MET A 9 -63.76 -33.53 -24.32
C MET A 9 -62.65 -34.55 -24.64
N ALA A 10 -61.38 -34.12 -24.52
CA ALA A 10 -60.30 -34.84 -23.82
C ALA A 10 -58.92 -34.36 -24.29
N ALA A 11 -58.35 -33.37 -23.61
CA ALA A 11 -56.90 -33.16 -23.53
C ALA A 11 -56.57 -32.08 -22.47
N PHE A 12 -57.16 -32.22 -21.28
CA PHE A 12 -56.75 -31.48 -20.10
C PHE A 12 -55.75 -32.34 -19.34
N THR A 13 -54.50 -32.41 -19.81
CA THR A 13 -53.37 -32.89 -18.98
C THR A 13 -52.05 -32.29 -19.46
N ILE A 14 -51.58 -31.33 -18.66
CA ILE A 14 -50.17 -31.05 -18.34
C ILE A 14 -49.33 -30.36 -19.44
N LEU A 15 -49.47 -29.03 -19.51
CA LEU A 15 -48.33 -28.15 -19.79
C LEU A 15 -48.32 -27.05 -18.72
N SER A 16 -47.74 -27.38 -17.58
CA SER A 16 -47.32 -26.45 -16.53
C SER A 16 -46.23 -25.53 -17.08
N VAL A 17 -46.62 -24.39 -17.65
CA VAL A 17 -45.72 -23.26 -17.92
C VAL A 17 -45.81 -22.30 -16.73
N SER A 18 -45.05 -22.62 -15.68
CA SER A 18 -44.77 -21.67 -14.60
C SER A 18 -43.73 -20.67 -15.09
N VAL A 19 -44.22 -19.54 -15.63
CA VAL A 19 -43.46 -18.30 -15.75
C VAL A 19 -43.20 -17.78 -14.33
N TYR A 20 -41.97 -17.88 -13.85
CA TYR A 20 -41.50 -17.15 -12.67
C TYR A 20 -40.07 -16.65 -12.89
N ALA A 21 -39.91 -15.35 -12.62
CA ALA A 21 -38.72 -14.62 -12.19
C ALA A 21 -37.47 -14.63 -13.11
N GLN A 22 -37.22 -13.45 -13.72
CA GLN A 22 -35.89 -13.00 -14.09
C GLN A 22 -35.10 -12.70 -12.80
N ASP A 23 -34.44 -13.70 -12.25
CA ASP A 23 -33.34 -13.48 -11.30
C ASP A 23 -32.07 -13.32 -12.12
N THR A 24 -31.54 -12.10 -12.13
CA THR A 24 -30.27 -11.75 -12.75
C THR A 24 -29.21 -12.75 -12.32
N THR A 25 -28.76 -13.54 -13.30
CA THR A 25 -27.68 -14.50 -13.22
C THR A 25 -26.44 -13.79 -12.70
N LYS A 26 -26.19 -13.91 -11.39
CA LYS A 26 -24.87 -13.79 -10.81
C LYS A 26 -23.99 -14.81 -11.51
N GLN A 27 -23.21 -14.35 -12.48
CA GLN A 27 -22.09 -15.12 -13.00
C GLN A 27 -21.12 -15.36 -11.85
N ASN A 28 -21.26 -16.54 -11.23
CA ASN A 28 -20.20 -17.18 -10.47
C ASN A 28 -19.07 -17.48 -11.45
N VAL A 29 -18.21 -16.51 -11.69
CA VAL A 29 -16.84 -16.78 -12.10
C VAL A 29 -16.15 -17.29 -10.85
N ALA A 30 -15.99 -18.61 -10.76
CA ALA A 30 -15.09 -19.25 -9.82
C ALA A 30 -13.70 -18.64 -9.99
N LYS A 31 -13.40 -17.64 -9.16
CA LYS A 31 -12.09 -17.03 -9.04
C LYS A 31 -11.18 -18.08 -8.41
N GLN A 32 -10.39 -18.75 -9.25
CA GLN A 32 -9.29 -19.60 -8.80
C GLN A 32 -8.41 -18.80 -7.84
N GLU A 33 -8.48 -19.18 -6.57
CA GLU A 33 -7.62 -18.69 -5.51
C GLU A 33 -6.25 -19.35 -5.70
N ASN A 34 -5.31 -18.60 -6.29
CA ASN A 34 -3.92 -19.02 -6.38
C ASN A 34 -3.31 -18.95 -4.97
N GLU A 35 -3.43 -20.05 -4.24
CA GLU A 35 -2.84 -20.25 -2.92
C GLU A 35 -1.32 -20.42 -3.07
N ILE A 36 -0.58 -19.31 -2.95
CA ILE A 36 0.89 -19.30 -3.03
C ILE A 36 1.46 -19.77 -1.68
N THR A 37 1.59 -21.08 -1.51
CA THR A 37 2.24 -21.70 -0.34
C THR A 37 3.76 -21.55 -0.45
N THR A 38 4.35 -20.60 0.29
CA THR A 38 5.82 -20.41 0.33
C THR A 38 6.49 -21.34 1.35
N TYR A 39 7.56 -22.02 0.96
CA TYR A 39 8.35 -22.94 1.78
C TYR A 39 9.64 -22.25 2.26
N VAL A 40 10.03 -22.46 3.52
CA VAL A 40 11.21 -21.83 4.15
C VAL A 40 12.11 -22.89 4.79
N CYS A 41 13.43 -22.70 4.74
CA CYS A 41 14.37 -23.61 5.39
C CYS A 41 14.45 -23.35 6.91
N PRO A 42 14.29 -24.37 7.77
CA PRO A 42 14.40 -24.21 9.22
C PRO A 42 15.76 -23.64 9.69
N MET A 43 16.83 -23.94 8.95
CA MET A 43 18.19 -23.49 9.27
C MET A 43 18.60 -22.21 8.54
N HIS A 44 17.87 -21.83 7.48
CA HIS A 44 18.16 -20.64 6.69
C HIS A 44 16.86 -19.88 6.39
N PRO A 45 16.40 -19.01 7.31
CA PRO A 45 15.15 -18.25 7.14
C PRO A 45 15.10 -17.37 5.89
N ASP A 46 16.27 -17.03 5.32
CA ASP A 46 16.41 -16.24 4.09
C ASP A 46 16.19 -17.07 2.82
N VAL A 47 16.15 -18.41 2.91
CA VAL A 47 15.86 -19.30 1.78
C VAL A 47 14.36 -19.53 1.74
N ILE A 48 13.69 -18.81 0.85
CA ILE A 48 12.25 -18.88 0.59
C ILE A 48 12.05 -19.40 -0.83
N MET A 49 11.23 -20.43 -0.98
CA MET A 49 10.94 -21.05 -2.28
C MET A 49 9.44 -21.21 -2.47
N ASP A 50 8.99 -21.16 -3.72
CA ASP A 50 7.58 -21.31 -4.07
C ASP A 50 7.15 -22.77 -4.22
N LYS A 51 8.08 -23.72 -4.02
CA LYS A 51 7.86 -25.16 -4.16
C LYS A 51 8.50 -25.92 -3.00
N SER A 52 7.89 -27.04 -2.62
CA SER A 52 8.47 -27.98 -1.68
C SER A 52 9.77 -28.58 -2.25
N GLY A 53 10.71 -28.91 -1.37
CA GLY A 53 11.99 -29.46 -1.81
C GLY A 53 13.06 -29.43 -0.73
N LYS A 54 14.29 -29.75 -1.15
CA LYS A 54 15.47 -29.62 -0.31
C LYS A 54 16.02 -28.20 -0.41
N CYS A 55 16.46 -27.65 0.72
CA CYS A 55 17.15 -26.38 0.76
C CYS A 55 18.43 -26.45 -0.09
N PRO A 56 18.63 -25.54 -1.06
CA PRO A 56 19.83 -25.54 -1.89
C PRO A 56 21.13 -25.23 -1.12
N LYS A 57 21.03 -24.69 0.10
CA LYS A 57 22.20 -24.38 0.94
C LYS A 57 22.63 -25.53 1.84
N CYS A 58 21.68 -26.23 2.47
CA CYS A 58 21.99 -27.24 3.49
C CYS A 58 21.38 -28.62 3.21
N GLY A 59 20.65 -28.79 2.11
CA GLY A 59 20.02 -30.05 1.75
C GLY A 59 18.85 -30.48 2.65
N THR A 60 18.53 -29.72 3.71
CA THR A 60 17.42 -30.01 4.62
C THR A 60 16.08 -29.75 3.95
N THR A 61 15.07 -30.58 4.22
CA THR A 61 13.71 -30.39 3.68
C THR A 61 13.14 -29.04 4.13
N LEU A 62 12.61 -28.27 3.19
CA LEU A 62 11.94 -27.01 3.46
C LEU A 62 10.58 -27.26 4.13
N SER A 63 10.25 -26.49 5.15
CA SER A 63 8.93 -26.56 5.79
C SER A 63 7.98 -25.56 5.12
N PRO A 64 6.70 -25.94 4.90
CA PRO A 64 5.69 -24.98 4.47
C PRO A 64 5.57 -23.91 5.54
N LYS A 65 5.70 -22.64 5.14
CA LYS A 65 5.39 -21.55 6.03
C LYS A 65 3.91 -21.27 5.86
N GLU A 66 3.08 -21.86 6.72
CA GLU A 66 1.71 -21.38 6.93
C GLU A 66 1.80 -19.91 7.28
N LYS A 67 1.50 -19.05 6.30
CA LYS A 67 1.31 -17.63 6.56
C LYS A 67 -0.17 -17.42 6.55
N MET A 68 -0.70 -17.32 7.78
CA MET A 68 -1.64 -16.27 8.19
C MET A 68 -2.06 -15.45 6.98
N LYS A 69 -3.30 -15.71 6.52
CA LYS A 69 -4.00 -14.94 5.50
C LYS A 69 -3.44 -13.54 5.55
N ARG A 70 -2.69 -13.14 4.51
CA ARG A 70 -2.17 -11.78 4.41
C ARG A 70 -3.42 -10.95 4.17
N GLU A 71 -4.15 -10.69 5.24
CA GLU A 71 -5.30 -9.82 5.23
C GLU A 71 -4.77 -8.54 4.64
N VAL A 72 -5.45 -8.11 3.59
CA VAL A 72 -5.27 -6.78 3.05
C VAL A 72 -5.69 -5.87 4.20
N VAL A 73 -4.72 -5.50 5.05
CA VAL A 73 -4.93 -4.56 6.14
C VAL A 73 -5.14 -3.23 5.44
N GLY A 74 -6.41 -2.87 5.20
CA GLY A 74 -6.76 -1.56 4.69
C GLY A 74 -6.16 -0.49 5.60
N LEU A 75 -5.74 0.62 4.99
CA LEU A 75 -5.12 1.74 5.72
C LEU A 75 -6.06 2.34 6.76
N TYR A 76 -7.36 2.21 6.55
CA TYR A 76 -8.43 2.71 7.40
C TYR A 76 -9.32 1.55 7.86
N GLU A 77 -9.73 1.57 9.12
CA GLU A 77 -10.56 0.56 9.78
C GLU A 77 -11.69 1.24 10.55
N CYS A 78 -12.86 0.60 10.61
CA CYS A 78 -13.98 1.11 11.39
C CYS A 78 -13.83 0.75 12.88
N PRO A 79 -13.84 1.73 13.82
CA PRO A 79 -13.67 1.46 15.25
C PRO A 79 -14.81 0.62 15.85
N ALA A 80 -16.02 0.72 15.29
CA ALA A 80 -17.19 -0.04 15.73
C ALA A 80 -17.34 -1.41 15.03
N HIS A 81 -16.66 -1.64 13.90
CA HIS A 81 -16.84 -2.83 13.07
C HIS A 81 -15.50 -3.42 12.63
N PRO A 82 -14.92 -4.33 13.43
CA PRO A 82 -13.68 -5.03 13.09
C PRO A 82 -13.85 -5.78 11.76
N GLY A 83 -12.90 -5.62 10.84
CA GLY A 83 -12.90 -6.25 9.52
C GLY A 83 -13.45 -5.38 8.38
N GLU A 84 -14.13 -4.27 8.67
CA GLU A 84 -14.44 -3.25 7.66
C GLU A 84 -13.21 -2.36 7.46
N THR A 85 -12.49 -2.62 6.37
CA THR A 85 -11.24 -1.89 6.04
C THR A 85 -11.32 -1.21 4.69
N SER A 86 -10.56 -0.13 4.51
CA SER A 86 -10.50 0.66 3.29
C SER A 86 -9.08 1.16 3.06
N ASP A 87 -8.66 1.23 1.81
CA ASP A 87 -7.36 1.82 1.43
C ASP A 87 -7.37 3.36 1.47
N LYS A 88 -8.55 3.98 1.52
CA LYS A 88 -8.75 5.44 1.43
C LYS A 88 -9.58 5.96 2.60
N PRO A 89 -9.44 7.26 2.96
CA PRO A 89 -10.36 7.89 3.90
C PRO A 89 -11.79 7.73 3.41
N ALA A 90 -12.61 7.07 4.22
CA ALA A 90 -13.98 6.75 3.88
C ALA A 90 -14.86 6.74 5.13
N THR A 91 -16.16 6.74 4.87
CA THR A 91 -17.19 6.51 5.87
C THR A 91 -17.50 5.01 5.88
N CYS A 92 -17.69 4.43 7.06
CA CYS A 92 -17.99 3.01 7.19
C CYS A 92 -19.33 2.70 6.51
N PRO A 93 -19.37 1.71 5.60
CA PRO A 93 -20.60 1.37 4.88
C PRO A 93 -21.69 0.77 5.80
N LYS A 94 -21.32 0.32 7.01
CA LYS A 94 -22.25 -0.30 7.97
C LYS A 94 -22.84 0.66 9.00
N CYS A 95 -22.03 1.53 9.63
CA CYS A 95 -22.53 2.49 10.63
C CYS A 95 -22.59 3.94 10.15
N GLY A 96 -22.01 4.28 9.00
CA GLY A 96 -21.94 5.67 8.56
C GLY A 96 -20.96 6.53 9.37
N GLU A 97 -20.14 5.95 10.25
CA GLU A 97 -19.09 6.68 10.96
C GLU A 97 -17.80 6.80 10.15
N LYS A 98 -17.01 7.85 10.41
CA LYS A 98 -15.72 8.05 9.74
C LYS A 98 -14.71 6.96 10.14
N MET A 99 -14.11 6.29 9.17
CA MET A 99 -13.08 5.28 9.42
C MET A 99 -11.78 5.92 9.92
N ASN A 100 -11.06 5.20 10.77
CA ASN A 100 -9.81 5.65 11.38
C ASN A 100 -8.61 4.95 10.77
N LEU A 101 -7.45 5.59 10.77
CA LEU A 101 -6.20 4.92 10.36
C LEU A 101 -5.98 3.67 11.21
N SER A 102 -5.59 2.58 10.56
CA SER A 102 -5.26 1.32 11.22
C SER A 102 -4.12 1.53 12.22
N PRO A 103 -4.05 0.75 13.31
CA PRO A 103 -2.97 0.85 14.28
C PRO A 103 -1.58 0.75 13.66
N LYS A 104 -1.44 -0.07 12.60
CA LYS A 104 -0.20 -0.25 11.85
C LYS A 104 0.22 1.00 11.09
N GLU A 105 -0.71 1.66 10.40
CA GLU A 105 -0.41 2.92 9.71
C GLU A 105 -0.24 4.09 10.70
N LYS A 106 -0.96 4.09 11.84
CA LYS A 106 -0.70 5.03 12.94
C LYS A 106 0.73 4.88 13.48
N MET A 107 1.15 3.66 13.79
CA MET A 107 2.52 3.38 14.25
C MET A 107 3.56 3.77 13.21
N LYS A 108 3.30 3.53 11.93
CA LYS A 108 4.18 3.96 10.84
C LYS A 108 4.26 5.49 10.75
N MET A 109 3.13 6.20 10.89
CA MET A 109 3.13 7.67 10.95
C MET A 109 3.87 8.20 12.18
N GLU A 110 3.77 7.53 13.32
CA GLU A 110 4.53 7.89 14.53
C GLU A 110 6.03 7.63 14.39
N VAL A 111 6.41 6.51 13.77
CA VAL A 111 7.80 6.16 13.48
C VAL A 111 8.41 7.07 12.41
N MET A 112 7.60 7.65 11.52
CA MET A 112 8.08 8.61 10.51
C MET A 112 8.17 10.06 11.01
N LYS A 113 7.77 10.36 12.26
CA LYS A 113 7.92 11.70 12.87
C LYS A 113 9.40 12.10 12.85
N THR A 114 9.74 12.99 11.92
CA THR A 114 11.10 13.54 11.79
C THR A 114 11.14 14.90 12.47
N TYR A 115 12.07 15.08 13.39
CA TYR A 115 12.31 16.33 14.10
C TYR A 115 13.46 17.07 13.44
N THR A 116 13.32 18.37 13.20
CA THR A 116 14.38 19.21 12.63
C THR A 116 14.70 20.39 13.52
N CYS A 117 15.90 20.97 13.37
CA CYS A 117 16.26 22.20 14.05
C CYS A 117 15.81 23.41 13.20
N PRO A 118 15.04 24.37 13.75
CA PRO A 118 14.59 25.54 13.01
C PRO A 118 15.74 26.42 12.50
N MET A 119 16.91 26.38 13.15
CA MET A 119 18.11 27.13 12.73
C MET A 119 19.10 26.29 11.91
N HIS A 120 18.98 24.96 11.94
CA HIS A 120 19.87 24.06 11.22
C HIS A 120 19.04 23.00 10.48
N PRO A 121 18.53 23.32 9.28
CA PRO A 121 17.66 22.43 8.51
C PRO A 121 18.30 21.07 8.21
N ASP A 122 19.64 21.02 8.13
CA ASP A 122 20.42 19.80 7.91
C ASP A 122 20.43 18.85 9.12
N VAL A 123 19.94 19.29 10.28
CA VAL A 123 19.85 18.48 11.49
C VAL A 123 18.45 17.89 11.55
N ALA A 124 18.35 16.59 11.25
CA ALA A 124 17.13 15.80 11.37
C ALA A 124 17.32 14.65 12.36
N SER A 125 16.29 14.32 13.13
CA SER A 125 16.26 13.20 14.07
C SER A 125 14.91 12.49 14.02
N ASP A 126 14.92 11.20 14.29
CA ASP A 126 13.75 10.35 14.54
C ASP A 126 13.15 10.57 15.94
N LYS A 127 13.82 11.33 16.81
CA LYS A 127 13.42 11.55 18.20
C LYS A 127 13.32 13.03 18.53
N SER A 128 12.43 13.34 19.46
CA SER A 128 12.40 14.65 20.10
C SER A 128 13.71 14.87 20.88
N GLY A 129 14.16 16.11 20.97
CA GLY A 129 15.43 16.40 21.62
C GLY A 129 15.93 17.81 21.40
N LYS A 130 17.22 18.02 21.70
CA LYS A 130 17.93 19.29 21.44
C LYS A 130 18.84 19.12 20.23
N CYS A 131 18.94 20.16 19.42
CA CYS A 131 19.86 20.23 18.29
C CYS A 131 21.30 20.14 18.81
N PRO A 132 22.13 19.21 18.30
CA PRO A 132 23.52 19.08 18.72
C PRO A 132 24.39 20.29 18.33
N LYS A 133 23.97 21.10 17.34
CA LYS A 133 24.73 22.27 16.89
C LYS A 133 24.48 23.53 17.71
N CYS A 134 23.27 23.72 18.24
CA CYS A 134 22.90 24.96 18.92
C CYS A 134 22.10 24.79 20.21
N GLY A 135 21.82 23.56 20.64
CA GLY A 135 21.08 23.28 21.87
C GLY A 135 19.58 23.64 21.83
N MET A 136 19.09 24.28 20.77
CA MET A 136 17.67 24.57 20.61
C MET A 136 16.84 23.29 20.47
N LYS A 137 15.61 23.31 20.96
CA LYS A 137 14.69 22.16 20.87
C LYS A 137 14.39 21.85 19.39
N LEU A 138 14.48 20.58 19.03
CA LEU A 138 14.05 20.11 17.71
C LEU A 138 12.53 20.16 17.63
N THR A 139 12.03 20.68 16.52
CA THR A 139 10.61 20.81 16.24
C THR A 139 10.15 19.63 15.38
N GLU A 140 9.03 19.02 15.75
CA GLU A 140 8.39 17.97 14.96
C GLU A 140 8.03 18.54 13.58
N MET A 141 8.60 17.97 12.52
CA MET A 141 8.09 18.21 11.18
C MET A 141 6.82 17.37 11.06
N LYS A 142 5.67 18.02 11.07
CA LYS A 142 4.43 17.37 10.63
C LYS A 142 4.67 16.89 9.20
N GLN A 143 4.57 15.59 8.99
CA GLN A 143 4.71 14.97 7.68
C GLN A 143 3.39 15.08 6.92
N THR A 144 2.99 16.33 6.71
CA THR A 144 1.82 16.83 6.01
C THR A 144 2.22 18.29 5.79
N GLU A 145 2.73 18.70 4.65
CA GLU A 145 2.06 18.72 3.36
C GLU A 145 3.08 18.41 2.27
N ILE A 146 2.87 17.33 1.51
CA ILE A 146 3.62 17.14 0.26
C ILE A 146 3.06 18.17 -0.71
N SER A 147 3.78 19.28 -0.86
CA SER A 147 3.40 20.36 -1.77
C SER A 147 3.99 20.10 -3.17
N TYR A 148 3.14 20.27 -4.17
CA TYR A 148 3.46 20.17 -5.58
C TYR A 148 3.46 21.57 -6.17
N SER A 149 4.46 21.90 -6.97
CA SER A 149 4.58 23.19 -7.65
C SER A 149 4.82 23.02 -9.15
N CYS A 150 4.39 24.01 -9.92
CA CYS A 150 4.70 24.07 -11.34
C CYS A 150 6.11 24.65 -11.54
N THR A 151 6.91 24.02 -12.41
CA THR A 151 8.27 24.49 -12.71
C THR A 151 8.30 25.82 -13.46
N GLU A 152 7.23 26.14 -14.19
CA GLU A 152 7.09 27.38 -14.97
C GLU A 152 6.23 28.42 -14.27
N HIS A 153 5.51 28.04 -13.22
CA HIS A 153 4.66 28.93 -12.42
C HIS A 153 4.92 28.71 -10.93
N PRO A 154 5.93 29.37 -10.35
CA PRO A 154 6.30 29.20 -8.95
C PRO A 154 5.17 29.52 -7.96
N ASP A 155 4.24 30.41 -8.36
CA ASP A 155 3.08 30.83 -7.56
C ASP A 155 1.98 29.77 -7.50
N VAL A 156 2.06 28.71 -8.33
CA VAL A 156 1.11 27.60 -8.32
C VAL A 156 1.66 26.52 -7.41
N VAL A 157 1.12 26.47 -6.19
CA VAL A 157 1.40 25.43 -5.18
C VAL A 157 0.11 24.70 -4.85
N ASN A 158 0.18 23.38 -4.73
CA ASN A 158 -0.97 22.54 -4.42
C ASN A 158 -0.58 21.40 -3.49
N ASP A 159 -1.47 21.00 -2.59
CA ASP A 159 -1.21 19.91 -1.63
C ASP A 159 -1.42 18.50 -2.23
N LYS A 160 -1.80 18.45 -3.51
CA LYS A 160 -2.11 17.21 -4.23
C LYS A 160 -1.41 17.18 -5.60
N PRO A 161 -1.04 15.98 -6.09
CA PRO A 161 -0.61 15.82 -7.46
C PRO A 161 -1.72 16.26 -8.43
N GLY A 162 -1.32 16.72 -9.61
CA GLY A 162 -2.26 17.11 -10.64
C GLY A 162 -1.61 17.97 -11.70
N THR A 163 -2.45 18.62 -12.47
CA THR A 163 -2.04 19.46 -13.59
C THR A 163 -2.07 20.93 -13.18
N CYS A 164 -1.08 21.70 -13.62
CA CYS A 164 -1.05 23.14 -13.41
C CYS A 164 -2.23 23.81 -14.13
N PRO A 165 -3.09 24.60 -13.45
CA PRO A 165 -4.22 25.27 -14.07
C PRO A 165 -3.82 26.38 -15.06
N LYS A 166 -2.56 26.84 -15.04
CA LYS A 166 -2.06 27.90 -15.93
C LYS A 166 -1.44 27.38 -17.24
N CYS A 167 -0.69 26.28 -17.21
CA CYS A 167 -0.02 25.72 -18.41
C CYS A 167 -0.41 24.28 -18.75
N SER A 168 -1.28 23.65 -17.97
CA SER A 168 -1.69 22.26 -18.18
C SER A 168 -0.53 21.24 -18.17
N LYS A 169 0.64 21.61 -17.65
CA LYS A 169 1.77 20.69 -17.38
C LYS A 169 1.60 20.05 -16.00
N ASN A 170 2.13 18.84 -15.82
CA ASN A 170 2.08 18.17 -14.53
C ASN A 170 2.84 18.96 -13.45
N LEU A 171 2.21 19.11 -12.29
CA LEU A 171 2.85 19.64 -11.10
C LEU A 171 3.91 18.64 -10.63
N THR A 172 5.07 19.15 -10.25
CA THR A 172 6.16 18.34 -9.71
C THR A 172 6.33 18.61 -8.24
N LEU A 173 6.98 17.72 -7.49
CA LEU A 173 7.29 17.98 -6.09
C LEU A 173 8.01 19.32 -5.95
N SER A 174 7.57 20.12 -4.97
CA SER A 174 8.18 21.42 -4.72
C SER A 174 9.67 21.26 -4.44
N PRO A 175 10.52 22.26 -4.75
CA PRO A 175 11.96 22.19 -4.48
C PRO A 175 12.29 21.82 -3.03
N LYS A 176 11.48 22.32 -2.08
CA LYS A 176 11.56 22.01 -0.64
C LYS A 176 11.30 20.52 -0.37
N GLU A 177 10.27 19.94 -0.98
CA GLU A 177 9.98 18.51 -0.84
C GLU A 177 10.97 17.62 -1.62
N LYS A 178 11.51 18.07 -2.75
CA LYS A 178 12.60 17.38 -3.47
C LYS A 178 13.87 17.30 -2.63
N MET A 179 14.31 18.43 -2.06
CA MET A 179 15.46 18.46 -1.14
C MET A 179 15.22 17.56 0.08
N LYS A 180 14.02 17.60 0.66
CA LYS A 180 13.66 16.75 1.81
C LYS A 180 13.70 15.25 1.46
N MET A 181 13.19 14.87 0.29
CA MET A 181 13.30 13.49 -0.19
C MET A 181 14.75 13.08 -0.47
N GLU A 182 15.63 14.00 -0.91
CA GLU A 182 17.05 13.70 -1.03
C GLU A 182 17.73 13.49 0.32
N VAL A 183 17.41 14.32 1.31
CA VAL A 183 17.95 14.19 2.68
C VAL A 183 17.45 12.90 3.36
N MET A 184 16.29 12.38 2.97
CA MET A 184 15.76 11.11 3.46
C MET A 184 16.31 9.87 2.72
N LYS A 185 17.18 10.02 1.72
CA LYS A 185 17.82 8.86 1.06
C LYS A 185 19.05 8.42 1.84
N ILE A 186 19.05 7.16 2.28
CA ILE A 186 20.23 6.46 2.77
C ILE A 186 20.79 5.56 1.67
N TYR A 187 22.07 5.72 1.37
CA TYR A 187 22.77 4.99 0.33
C TYR A 187 23.39 3.73 0.92
N THR A 188 23.11 2.57 0.32
CA THR A 188 23.53 1.26 0.83
C THR A 188 24.26 0.45 -0.23
N CYS A 189 25.25 -0.33 0.19
CA CYS A 189 25.97 -1.23 -0.71
C CYS A 189 25.21 -2.56 -0.84
N SER A 190 24.94 -3.01 -2.07
CA SER A 190 24.27 -4.30 -2.31
C SER A 190 25.10 -5.51 -1.86
N MET A 191 26.43 -5.38 -1.78
CA MET A 191 27.34 -6.45 -1.34
C MET A 191 27.75 -6.35 0.12
N HIS A 192 27.65 -5.16 0.70
CA HIS A 192 28.01 -4.89 2.10
C HIS A 192 26.82 -4.23 2.79
N PRO A 193 25.86 -5.02 3.33
CA PRO A 193 24.62 -4.50 3.92
C PRO A 193 24.84 -3.54 5.09
N ASN A 194 26.01 -3.61 5.72
CA ASN A 194 26.41 -2.76 6.85
C ASN A 194 26.96 -1.40 6.42
N VAL A 195 27.27 -1.21 5.12
CA VAL A 195 27.76 0.06 4.60
C VAL A 195 26.57 0.95 4.23
N LYS A 196 26.39 2.01 5.02
CA LYS A 196 25.36 3.05 4.84
C LYS A 196 26.03 4.41 4.72
N SER A 197 25.46 5.30 3.93
CA SER A 197 25.94 6.67 3.71
C SER A 197 24.77 7.62 3.51
N ASP A 198 24.89 8.85 4.00
CA ASP A 198 23.89 9.91 3.77
C ASP A 198 24.13 10.63 2.42
N LYS A 199 25.19 10.26 1.71
CA LYS A 199 25.57 10.84 0.41
C LYS A 199 25.75 9.77 -0.67
N PRO A 200 25.46 10.11 -1.94
CA PRO A 200 25.87 9.28 -3.06
C PRO A 200 27.37 9.05 -3.06
N GLY A 201 27.81 7.90 -3.57
CA GLY A 201 29.23 7.61 -3.69
C GLY A 201 29.53 6.15 -3.94
N LYS A 202 30.83 5.83 -3.93
CA LYS A 202 31.34 4.46 -4.03
C LYS A 202 31.45 3.84 -2.63
N CYS A 203 31.15 2.55 -2.54
CA CYS A 203 31.36 1.77 -1.34
C CYS A 203 32.86 1.70 -1.03
N PRO A 204 33.31 2.07 0.19
CA PRO A 204 34.72 1.99 0.56
C PRO A 204 35.28 0.56 0.55
N ASN A 205 34.41 -0.46 0.68
CA ASN A 205 34.84 -1.86 0.78
C ASN A 205 34.94 -2.57 -0.58
N CYS A 206 34.15 -2.20 -1.59
CA CYS A 206 34.20 -2.84 -2.92
C CYS A 206 34.28 -1.87 -4.10
N GLY A 207 34.29 -0.56 -3.88
CA GLY A 207 34.34 0.46 -4.94
C GLY A 207 33.07 0.57 -5.80
N MET A 208 32.08 -0.31 -5.62
CA MET A 208 30.80 -0.25 -6.33
C MET A 208 29.94 0.92 -5.85
N GLU A 209 29.13 1.49 -6.73
CA GLU A 209 28.21 2.58 -6.38
C GLU A 209 27.18 2.13 -5.34
N LEU A 210 26.92 3.01 -4.38
CA LEU A 210 25.90 2.81 -3.35
C LEU A 210 24.52 3.11 -3.95
N LYS A 211 23.53 2.27 -3.61
CA LYS A 211 22.15 2.42 -4.07
C LYS A 211 21.35 3.22 -3.05
N ALA A 212 20.64 4.25 -3.50
CA ALA A 212 19.73 5.03 -2.68
C ALA A 212 18.56 4.16 -2.20
N LYS A 213 18.24 4.28 -0.92
CA LYS A 213 17.11 3.64 -0.26
C LYS A 213 16.44 4.72 0.59
N ASN A 214 15.12 4.83 0.54
CA ASN A 214 14.43 5.78 1.42
C ASN A 214 14.55 5.29 2.87
N LYS A 215 14.89 6.21 3.78
CA LYS A 215 15.01 5.96 5.22
C LYS A 215 13.66 5.58 5.82
#